data_AF-A0AAI9IIN2-F1
#
_entry.id   AF-A0AAI9IIN2-F1
#
_cell.length_a   1.000
_cell.length_b   1.000
_cell.length_c   1.000
_cell.angle_alpha   90.00
_cell.angle_beta   90.00
_cell.angle_gamma   90.00
#
_symmetry.space_group_name_H-M   'P 1'
#
loop_
_entity.id
_entity.type
_entity.pdbx_description
1 polymer ?
#
loop_
_entity_poly.entity_id
_entity_poly.type
_entity_poly.pdbx_seq_one_letter_code
_entity_poly.pdbx_strand_id
1 'polypeptide(L)'
;MSRITSKGCCPITPIYDVMSAYPVIGPGPNQWDERRLKMAMALQGANKHYLAHTILRRHFNSTAKAVGFGADAEPLLTDFIARTPEIVEKVRNDLPEGFSERVADKVLGGLLAAAKALEAMPAT
;
A
#
# COMPACT_ATOMS: atom_id res chain seq x y z
N MET A 1 26.78 -10.42 14.62
CA MET A 1 27.42 -9.10 14.72
C MET A 1 26.44 -8.13 15.37
N SER A 2 26.56 -7.91 16.68
CA SER A 2 25.69 -7.01 17.46
C SER A 2 26.19 -5.57 17.30
N ARG A 3 25.36 -4.66 16.78
CA ARG A 3 25.65 -3.22 16.80
C ARG A 3 25.12 -2.64 18.10
N ILE A 4 26.04 -2.27 18.97
CA ILE A 4 25.80 -1.38 20.11
C ILE A 4 25.50 0.00 19.53
N THR A 5 24.26 0.48 19.62
CA THR A 5 23.90 1.86 19.31
C THR A 5 24.27 2.76 20.49
N SER A 6 24.93 3.88 20.21
CA SER A 6 25.25 4.91 21.19
C SER A 6 23.98 5.40 21.89
N LYS A 7 24.05 5.61 23.21
CA LYS A 7 22.97 6.16 24.05
C LYS A 7 22.36 7.41 23.41
N GLY A 8 21.18 7.28 22.78
CA GLY A 8 20.41 8.43 22.26
C GLY A 8 19.70 8.21 20.91
N CYS A 9 20.08 7.21 20.11
CA CYS A 9 19.37 6.94 18.85
C CYS A 9 18.26 5.89 19.06
N CYS A 10 17.02 6.27 18.78
CA CYS A 10 15.88 5.36 18.71
C CYS A 10 15.63 4.97 17.25
N PRO A 11 16.10 3.80 16.77
CA PRO A 11 15.79 3.34 15.43
C PRO A 11 14.30 3.02 15.29
N ILE A 12 13.79 3.09 14.06
CA ILE A 12 12.41 2.65 13.78
C ILE A 12 12.30 1.14 14.07
N THR A 13 11.25 0.74 14.78
CA THR A 13 10.92 -0.67 14.99
C THR A 13 10.35 -1.27 13.71
N PRO A 14 10.43 -2.59 13.50
CA PRO A 14 9.73 -3.26 12.40
C PRO A 14 8.24 -2.89 12.38
N ILE A 15 7.63 -2.88 11.19
CA ILE A 15 6.19 -2.65 11.03
C ILE A 15 5.43 -3.89 11.50
N TYR A 16 4.40 -3.70 12.32
CA TYR A 16 3.49 -4.74 12.81
C TYR A 16 2.04 -4.26 12.70
N ASP A 17 1.07 -5.12 13.03
CA ASP A 17 -0.38 -4.85 12.92
C ASP A 17 -0.86 -4.51 11.50
N VAL A 18 -0.28 -5.15 10.49
CA VAL A 18 -0.70 -5.01 9.09
C VAL A 18 -1.88 -5.95 8.80
N MET A 19 -3.02 -5.38 8.45
CA MET A 19 -4.21 -6.12 8.00
C MET A 19 -4.76 -5.54 6.70
N SER A 20 -5.22 -6.42 5.80
CA SER A 20 -5.86 -6.00 4.55
C SER A 20 -7.37 -5.90 4.69
N ALA A 21 -7.96 -4.83 4.16
CA ALA A 21 -9.41 -4.67 4.07
C ALA A 21 -10.03 -5.38 2.84
N TYR A 22 -9.24 -5.80 1.85
CA TYR A 22 -9.76 -6.40 0.62
C TYR A 22 -10.70 -7.61 0.81
N PRO A 23 -10.49 -8.53 1.77
CA PRO A 23 -11.38 -9.67 1.98
C PRO A 23 -12.79 -9.28 2.41
N VAL A 24 -12.95 -8.11 3.04
CA VAL A 24 -14.24 -7.62 3.55
C VAL A 24 -14.88 -6.55 2.64
N ILE A 25 -14.21 -6.15 1.56
CA ILE A 25 -14.74 -5.19 0.58
C ILE A 25 -15.49 -5.89 -0.54
N GLY A 26 -16.66 -5.36 -0.89
CA GLY A 26 -17.40 -5.75 -2.09
C GLY A 26 -18.91 -5.49 -1.99
N PRO A 27 -19.68 -5.96 -2.97
CA PRO A 27 -21.11 -5.65 -3.10
C PRO A 27 -22.04 -6.56 -2.26
N GLY A 28 -21.48 -7.53 -1.52
CA GLY A 28 -22.26 -8.52 -0.79
C GLY A 28 -22.84 -8.01 0.55
N PRO A 29 -23.82 -8.72 1.13
CA PRO A 29 -24.28 -8.43 2.49
C PRO A 29 -23.11 -8.57 3.48
N ASN A 30 -23.06 -7.66 4.47
CA ASN A 30 -21.97 -7.55 5.46
C ASN A 30 -20.58 -7.21 4.87
N GLN A 31 -20.50 -6.75 3.63
CA GLN A 31 -19.25 -6.22 3.06
C GLN A 31 -19.21 -4.70 3.18
N TRP A 32 -17.98 -4.17 3.26
CA TRP A 32 -17.74 -2.74 3.36
C TRP A 32 -17.73 -2.12 1.95
N ASP A 33 -18.36 -0.96 1.85
CA ASP A 33 -18.29 -0.13 0.64
C ASP A 33 -16.87 0.43 0.49
N GLU A 34 -16.24 0.13 -0.64
CA GLU A 34 -14.92 0.62 -1.02
C GLU A 34 -14.82 2.15 -0.92
N ARG A 35 -15.91 2.86 -1.25
CA ARG A 35 -15.95 4.33 -1.20
C ARG A 35 -15.84 4.88 0.21
N ARG A 36 -16.13 4.07 1.23
CA ARG A 36 -16.05 4.46 2.64
C ARG A 36 -14.71 4.08 3.28
N LEU A 37 -13.85 3.34 2.58
CA LEU A 37 -12.55 2.94 3.09
C LEU A 37 -11.66 4.17 3.30
N LYS A 38 -11.18 4.34 4.53
CA LYS A 38 -10.40 5.51 4.96
C LYS A 38 -9.03 5.07 5.49
N MET A 39 -7.98 5.74 5.01
CA MET A 39 -6.63 5.61 5.54
C MET A 39 -6.54 6.25 6.93
N ALA A 40 -5.75 5.65 7.82
CA ALA A 40 -5.48 6.20 9.14
C ALA A 40 -4.74 7.56 9.05
N MET A 41 -3.84 7.69 8.07
CA MET A 41 -3.09 8.91 7.78
C MET A 41 -3.39 9.40 6.37
N ALA A 42 -3.55 10.71 6.21
CA ALA A 42 -3.84 11.31 4.92
C ALA A 42 -2.58 11.52 4.07
N LEU A 43 -2.73 11.39 2.76
CA LEU A 43 -1.79 11.93 1.78
C LEU A 43 -2.08 13.41 1.54
N GLN A 44 -1.02 14.16 1.25
CA GLN A 44 -1.10 15.56 0.87
C GLN A 44 -1.48 15.73 -0.60
N GLY A 45 -2.14 16.83 -0.91
CA GLY A 45 -2.56 17.25 -2.24
C GLY A 45 -3.05 18.70 -2.14
N ALA A 46 -3.96 19.13 -3.02
CA ALA A 46 -4.66 20.40 -2.82
C ALA A 46 -5.45 20.41 -1.48
N ASN A 47 -5.98 19.24 -1.10
CA ASN A 47 -6.58 18.97 0.20
C ASN A 47 -6.01 17.65 0.77
N LYS A 48 -6.28 17.36 2.04
CA LYS A 48 -5.89 16.07 2.66
C LYS A 48 -6.77 14.93 2.11
N HIS A 49 -6.14 13.90 1.57
CA HIS A 49 -6.82 12.71 1.04
C HIS A 49 -6.76 11.55 2.02
N TYR A 50 -7.92 11.25 2.62
CA TYR A 50 -8.08 10.09 3.51
C TYR A 50 -8.80 8.91 2.86
N LEU A 51 -9.72 9.16 1.92
CA LEU A 51 -10.51 8.09 1.32
C LEU A 51 -9.66 7.34 0.30
N ALA A 52 -9.50 6.03 0.48
CA ALA A 52 -8.56 5.20 -0.28
C ALA A 52 -8.84 5.30 -1.80
N HIS A 53 -10.11 5.22 -2.21
CA HIS A 53 -10.50 5.34 -3.62
C HIS A 53 -10.24 6.72 -4.25
N THR A 54 -9.97 7.76 -3.45
CA THR A 54 -9.65 9.11 -3.93
C THR A 54 -8.15 9.37 -4.00
N ILE A 55 -7.33 8.43 -3.53
CA ILE A 55 -5.88 8.52 -3.56
C ILE A 55 -5.39 8.26 -4.98
N LEU A 56 -4.50 9.14 -5.45
CA LEU A 56 -3.98 9.13 -6.81
C LEU A 56 -2.47 9.32 -6.76
N ARG A 57 -1.77 8.91 -7.82
CA ARG A 57 -0.30 8.98 -7.95
C ARG A 57 0.29 10.33 -7.53
N ARG A 58 -0.27 11.44 -8.03
CA ARG A 58 0.13 12.81 -7.67
C ARG A 58 0.06 13.15 -6.18
N HIS A 59 -0.78 12.47 -5.39
CA HIS A 59 -0.89 12.71 -3.95
C HIS A 59 0.33 12.15 -3.21
N PHE A 60 0.93 11.06 -3.70
CA PHE A 60 2.20 10.56 -3.19
C PHE A 60 3.33 11.55 -3.48
N ASN A 61 3.40 12.11 -4.70
CA ASN A 61 4.41 13.13 -5.06
C ASN A 61 4.26 14.40 -4.23
N SER A 62 3.03 14.86 -4.04
CA SER A 62 2.73 16.01 -3.19
C SER A 62 3.14 15.75 -1.73
N THR A 63 2.89 14.53 -1.24
CA THR A 63 3.28 14.12 0.13
C THR A 63 4.81 14.08 0.27
N ALA A 64 5.52 13.49 -0.69
CA ALA A 64 6.99 13.41 -0.67
C ALA A 64 7.63 14.80 -0.58
N LYS A 65 7.13 15.76 -1.36
CA LYS A 65 7.56 17.17 -1.29
C LYS A 65 7.27 17.78 0.09
N ALA A 66 6.06 17.57 0.61
CA ALA A 66 5.61 18.17 1.87
C ALA A 66 6.38 17.65 3.11
N VAL A 67 6.79 16.38 3.11
CA VAL A 67 7.51 15.76 4.24
C VAL A 67 9.03 15.78 4.08
N GLY A 68 9.55 16.38 3.00
CA GLY A 68 10.97 16.44 2.72
C GLY A 68 11.60 15.09 2.36
N PHE A 69 10.82 14.14 1.84
CA PHE A 69 11.32 12.83 1.40
C PHE A 69 12.19 12.94 0.14
N GLY A 70 11.82 13.84 -0.79
CA GLY A 70 12.50 14.03 -2.06
C GLY A 70 11.73 14.99 -2.98
N ALA A 71 12.22 15.13 -4.22
CA ALA A 71 11.53 15.95 -5.23
C ALA A 71 10.15 15.37 -5.58
N ASP A 72 9.99 14.05 -5.56
CA ASP A 72 8.74 13.32 -5.76
C ASP A 72 8.86 11.90 -5.18
N ALA A 73 7.82 11.09 -5.33
CA ALA A 73 7.80 9.68 -4.90
C ALA A 73 7.98 8.71 -6.07
N GLU A 74 8.32 9.19 -7.27
CA GLU A 74 8.24 8.41 -8.51
C GLU A 74 9.21 7.23 -8.56
N PRO A 75 10.47 7.33 -8.10
CA PRO A 75 11.36 6.17 -8.04
C PRO A 75 10.78 5.04 -7.19
N LEU A 76 10.18 5.39 -6.05
CA LEU A 76 9.56 4.44 -5.14
C LEU A 76 8.32 3.80 -5.76
N LEU A 77 7.42 4.61 -6.34
CA LEU A 77 6.20 4.14 -6.99
C LEU A 77 6.50 3.22 -8.17
N THR A 78 7.50 3.58 -8.99
CA THR A 78 7.91 2.79 -10.15
C THR A 78 8.48 1.44 -9.72
N ASP A 79 9.30 1.40 -8.66
CA ASP A 79 9.80 0.14 -8.09
C ASP A 79 8.64 -0.74 -7.59
N PHE A 80 7.67 -0.17 -6.86
CA PHE A 80 6.50 -0.90 -6.41
C PHE A 80 5.68 -1.47 -7.57
N ILE A 81 5.38 -0.66 -8.60
CA ILE A 81 4.61 -1.10 -9.76
C ILE A 81 5.32 -2.26 -10.47
N ALA A 82 6.63 -2.10 -10.74
CA ALA A 82 7.40 -3.10 -11.47
C ALA A 82 7.53 -4.43 -10.72
N ARG A 83 7.66 -4.39 -9.39
CA ARG A 83 7.89 -5.59 -8.56
C ARG A 83 6.62 -6.28 -8.10
N THR A 84 5.48 -5.57 -8.08
CA THR A 84 4.22 -6.13 -7.56
C THR A 84 3.81 -7.45 -8.23
N PRO A 85 3.86 -7.60 -9.57
CA PRO A 85 3.47 -8.85 -10.22
C PRO A 85 4.30 -10.05 -9.76
N GLU A 86 5.63 -9.91 -9.71
CA GLU A 86 6.53 -10.98 -9.28
C GLU A 86 6.32 -11.35 -7.80
N ILE A 87 6.15 -10.34 -6.94
CA ILE A 87 5.91 -10.56 -5.51
C ILE A 87 4.59 -11.29 -5.28
N VAL A 88 3.55 -10.97 -6.04
CA VAL A 88 2.24 -11.64 -5.91
C VAL A 88 2.36 -13.13 -6.25
N GLU A 89 3.03 -13.48 -7.34
CA GLU A 89 3.25 -14.88 -7.71
C GLU A 89 4.10 -15.61 -6.66
N LYS A 90 5.16 -14.97 -6.18
CA LYS A 90 6.01 -15.54 -5.13
C LYS A 90 5.21 -15.80 -3.84
N VAL A 91 4.47 -14.81 -3.35
CA VAL A 91 3.66 -14.94 -2.14
C VAL A 91 2.62 -16.03 -2.31
N ARG A 92 1.99 -16.14 -3.50
CA ARG A 92 1.02 -17.19 -3.78
C ARG A 92 1.61 -18.59 -3.65
N ASN A 93 2.83 -18.79 -4.13
CA ASN A 93 3.55 -20.07 -4.02
C ASN A 93 4.04 -20.36 -2.60
N ASP A 94 4.28 -19.33 -1.79
CA ASP A 94 4.73 -19.44 -0.40
C ASP A 94 3.56 -19.68 0.58
N LEU A 95 2.30 -19.69 0.12
CA LEU A 95 1.14 -19.92 0.98
C LEU A 95 1.10 -21.38 1.49
N PRO A 96 0.75 -21.59 2.78
CA PRO A 96 0.66 -22.93 3.34
C PRO A 96 -0.54 -23.70 2.76
N GLU A 97 -0.42 -25.03 2.74
CA GLU A 97 -1.53 -25.90 2.37
C GLU A 97 -2.74 -25.67 3.27
N GLY A 98 -3.93 -25.56 2.68
CA GLY A 98 -5.18 -25.28 3.39
C GLY A 98 -5.43 -23.80 3.68
N PHE A 99 -4.58 -22.88 3.20
CA PHE A 99 -4.88 -21.45 3.26
C PHE A 99 -6.16 -21.12 2.47
N SER A 100 -6.89 -20.09 2.90
CA SER A 100 -8.12 -19.69 2.22
C SER A 100 -7.82 -19.01 0.88
N GLU A 101 -8.03 -19.73 -0.22
CA GLU A 101 -7.92 -19.20 -1.58
C GLU A 101 -8.74 -17.92 -1.77
N ARG A 102 -9.94 -17.86 -1.21
CA ARG A 102 -10.79 -16.66 -1.27
C ARG A 102 -10.12 -15.43 -0.68
N VAL A 103 -9.39 -15.58 0.43
CA VAL A 103 -8.66 -14.48 1.08
C VAL A 103 -7.43 -14.13 0.25
N ALA A 104 -6.67 -15.14 -0.20
CA ALA A 104 -5.51 -14.93 -1.06
C ALA A 104 -5.87 -14.16 -2.33
N ASP A 105 -6.86 -14.64 -3.08
CA ASP A 105 -7.32 -14.03 -4.33
C ASP A 105 -7.77 -12.58 -4.13
N LYS A 106 -8.51 -12.30 -3.05
CA LYS A 106 -8.98 -10.94 -2.74
C LYS A 106 -7.84 -9.99 -2.43
N VAL A 107 -6.88 -10.41 -1.59
CA VAL A 107 -5.76 -9.55 -1.18
C VAL A 107 -4.77 -9.36 -2.31
N LEU A 108 -4.32 -10.45 -2.94
CA LEU A 108 -3.33 -10.42 -4.02
C LEU A 108 -3.90 -9.78 -5.28
N GLY A 109 -5.14 -10.11 -5.64
CA GLY A 109 -5.85 -9.47 -6.75
C GLY A 109 -6.07 -7.96 -6.52
N GLY A 110 -6.43 -7.57 -5.28
CA GLY A 110 -6.54 -6.16 -4.90
C GLY A 110 -5.23 -5.40 -5.03
N LEU A 111 -4.12 -6.02 -4.62
CA LEU A 111 -2.77 -5.44 -4.75
C LEU A 111 -2.37 -5.25 -6.22
N LEU A 112 -2.60 -6.26 -7.08
CA LEU A 112 -2.35 -6.15 -8.52
C LEU A 112 -3.19 -5.02 -9.16
N ALA A 113 -4.47 -4.95 -8.81
CA ALA A 113 -5.37 -3.90 -9.31
C ALA A 113 -4.89 -2.51 -8.89
N ALA A 114 -4.43 -2.34 -7.65
CA ALA A 114 -3.88 -1.09 -7.16
C ALA A 114 -2.60 -0.67 -7.90
N ALA A 115 -1.67 -1.61 -8.13
CA ALA A 115 -0.46 -1.33 -8.91
C ALA A 115 -0.79 -0.90 -10.35
N LYS A 116 -1.70 -1.62 -11.01
CA LYS A 116 -2.17 -1.28 -12.36
C LYS A 116 -2.88 0.08 -12.41
N ALA A 117 -3.67 0.41 -11.38
CA ALA A 117 -4.30 1.71 -11.27
C ALA A 117 -3.26 2.84 -11.14
N LEU A 118 -2.21 2.65 -10.34
CA LEU A 118 -1.10 3.61 -10.22
C LEU A 118 -0.31 3.75 -11.53
N GLU A 119 -0.09 2.66 -12.25
CA GLU A 119 0.58 2.66 -13.55
C GLU A 119 -0.21 3.44 -14.60
N ALA A 120 -1.54 3.29 -14.63
CA ALA A 120 -2.41 4.01 -15.55
C ALA A 120 -2.56 5.51 -15.23
N MET A 121 -2.18 5.95 -14.03
CA MET A 121 -2.21 7.35 -13.63
C MET A 121 -0.95 8.10 -14.10
N PRO A 122 -1.07 9.37 -14.51
CA PRO A 122 0.09 10.14 -14.93
C PRO A 122 1.06 10.40 -13.77
N ALA A 123 2.35 10.23 -14.04
CA ALA A 123 3.45 10.67 -13.18
C ALA A 123 3.56 12.19 -13.30
N THR A 124 2.91 12.94 -12.39
CA THR A 124 2.88 14.41 -12.40
C THR A 124 3.34 14.97 -11.06
#